data_AF-A0A9E5K741-F1
#
_entry.id   AF-A0A9E5K741-F1
#
_cell.length_a   1.000
_cell.length_b   1.000
_cell.length_c   1.000
_cell.angle_alpha   90.00
_cell.angle_beta   90.00
_cell.angle_gamma   90.00
#
_symmetry.space_group_name_H-M   'P 1'
#
loop_
_entity.id
_entity.type
_entity.pdbx_description
1 polymer ?
#
loop_
_entity_poly.entity_id
_entity_poly.type
_entity_poly.pdbx_seq_one_letter_code
_entity_poly.pdbx_strand_id
1 'polypeptide(L)' 'MPERQADWPETDTAIATVKDSGGITFVAHPAESLDFESFKFLKNKGLDGIEVEYPDFTQRRKQKLAENAKSLGLLHSG' A
#
# COMPACT_ATOMS: atom_id res chain seq x y z
N MET A 1 15.02 -27.40 -5.63
CA MET A 1 14.22 -27.08 -4.44
C MET A 1 12.81 -26.80 -4.93
N PRO A 2 11.75 -27.48 -4.47
CA PRO A 2 10.40 -27.06 -4.82
C PRO A 2 10.12 -25.71 -4.14
N GLU A 3 9.64 -24.73 -4.90
CA GLU A 3 9.19 -23.45 -4.35
C GLU A 3 8.06 -23.71 -3.35
N ARG A 4 8.19 -23.20 -2.12
CA ARG A 4 7.06 -23.17 -1.19
C ARG A 4 6.13 -22.06 -1.65
N GLN A 5 4.94 -22.43 -2.12
CA GLN A 5 3.86 -21.48 -2.30
C GLN A 5 3.43 -21.01 -0.90
N ALA A 6 3.66 -19.74 -0.60
CA ALA A 6 3.23 -19.15 0.66
C ALA A 6 1.71 -18.92 0.61
N ASP A 7 1.04 -19.33 1.69
CA ASP A 7 -0.39 -19.11 1.90
C ASP A 7 -0.59 -17.69 2.44
N TRP A 8 -0.76 -16.74 1.52
CA TRP A 8 -0.98 -15.34 1.86
C TRP A 8 -2.47 -15.08 2.06
N PRO A 9 -2.86 -14.33 3.12
CA PRO A 9 -4.25 -13.91 3.26
C PRO A 9 -4.64 -12.95 2.12
N GLU A 10 -5.93 -12.92 1.82
CA GLU A 10 -6.49 -11.88 0.97
C GLU A 10 -6.19 -10.49 1.56
N THR A 11 -5.98 -9.51 0.67
CA THR A 11 -5.53 -8.17 1.09
C THR A 11 -6.51 -7.49 2.05
N ASP A 12 -7.82 -7.70 1.85
CA ASP A 12 -8.85 -7.16 2.73
C ASP A 12 -8.82 -7.78 4.13
N THR A 13 -8.53 -9.09 4.21
CA THR A 13 -8.35 -9.83 5.46
C THR A 13 -7.12 -9.32 6.21
N ALA A 14 -6.02 -9.08 5.50
CA ALA A 14 -4.81 -8.50 6.09
C ALA A 14 -5.08 -7.09 6.65
N ILE A 15 -5.79 -6.23 5.90
CA ILE A 15 -6.15 -4.89 6.37
C ILE A 15 -7.03 -4.98 7.61
N ALA A 16 -8.12 -5.76 7.55
CA ALA A 16 -9.06 -5.90 8.67
C ALA A 16 -8.34 -6.38 9.94
N THR A 17 -7.47 -7.39 9.82
CA THR A 17 -6.70 -7.92 10.96
C THR A 17 -5.87 -6.84 11.65
N VAL A 18 -5.18 -6.00 10.89
CA VAL A 18 -4.39 -4.90 11.46
C VAL A 18 -5.30 -3.84 12.08
N LYS A 19 -6.40 -3.46 11.43
CA LYS A 19 -7.36 -2.47 11.97
C LYS A 19 -8.01 -2.94 13.27
N ASP A 20 -8.38 -4.22 13.36
CA ASP A 20 -9.01 -4.81 14.54
C ASP A 20 -8.05 -4.82 15.76
N SER A 21 -6.74 -4.86 15.51
CA SER A 21 -5.72 -4.69 16.56
C SER A 21 -5.44 -3.23 16.96
N GLY A 22 -6.13 -2.26 16.33
CA GLY A 22 -5.88 -0.82 16.53
C GLY A 22 -4.70 -0.27 15.73
N GLY A 23 -4.17 -1.04 14.78
CA GLY A 23 -3.03 -0.66 13.95
C GLY A 23 -3.38 0.22 12.75
N ILE A 24 -2.33 0.62 12.04
CA ILE A 24 -2.40 1.33 10.76
C ILE A 24 -1.73 0.51 9.65
N THR A 25 -2.26 0.61 8.45
CA THR A 25 -1.88 -0.21 7.30
C THR A 25 -1.23 0.61 6.20
N PHE A 26 -0.13 0.08 5.65
CA PHE A 26 0.60 0.71 4.56
C PHE A 26 0.82 -0.28 3.42
N VAL A 27 0.70 0.18 2.17
CA VAL A 27 1.26 -0.56 1.03
C VAL A 27 2.76 -0.32 1.02
N ALA A 28 3.53 -1.34 1.41
CA ALA A 28 4.98 -1.33 1.32
C ALA A 28 5.41 -1.47 -0.15
N HIS A 29 6.47 -0.74 -0.52
CA HIS A 29 7.11 -0.67 -1.82
C HIS A 29 6.11 -0.87 -2.99
N PRO A 30 5.06 -0.02 -3.13
CA PRO A 30 3.95 -0.28 -4.02
C PRO A 30 4.40 -0.55 -5.46
N ALA A 31 4.00 -1.67 -6.05
CA ALA A 31 4.36 -2.04 -7.42
C ALA A 31 3.91 -0.99 -8.45
N GLU A 32 4.59 -0.89 -9.60
CA GLU A 32 4.23 0.10 -10.64
C GLU A 32 2.84 -0.12 -11.26
N SER A 33 2.32 -1.35 -11.18
CA SER A 33 0.97 -1.70 -11.60
C SER A 33 -0.12 -1.14 -10.69
N LEU A 34 0.21 -0.73 -9.45
CA LEU A 34 -0.76 -0.08 -8.56
C LEU A 34 -0.92 1.38 -8.95
N ASP A 35 -2.09 1.68 -9.49
CA ASP A 35 -2.47 3.02 -9.90
C ASP A 35 -3.39 3.70 -8.88
N PHE A 36 -3.87 4.90 -9.22
CA PHE A 36 -4.73 5.68 -8.35
C PHE A 36 -6.01 4.93 -7.96
N GLU A 37 -6.67 4.25 -8.91
CA GLU A 37 -7.90 3.52 -8.63
C GLU A 37 -7.65 2.28 -7.77
N SER A 38 -6.49 1.63 -7.92
CA SER A 38 -6.03 0.55 -7.03
C SER A 38 -5.91 1.05 -5.58
N PHE A 39 -5.23 2.19 -5.36
CA PHE A 39 -5.11 2.77 -4.02
C PHE A 39 -6.44 3.26 -3.45
N LYS A 40 -7.31 3.80 -4.29
CA LYS A 40 -8.66 4.22 -3.91
C LYS A 40 -9.52 3.03 -3.49
N PHE A 41 -9.44 1.91 -4.20
CA PHE A 41 -10.07 0.66 -3.81
C PHE A 41 -9.57 0.20 -2.44
N LEU A 42 -8.25 0.18 -2.22
CA LEU A 42 -7.67 -0.20 -0.93
C LEU A 42 -8.02 0.77 0.20
N LYS A 43 -8.07 2.08 -0.08
CA LYS A 43 -8.56 3.08 0.88
C LYS A 43 -9.98 2.76 1.34
N ASN A 44 -10.87 2.43 0.41
CA ASN A 44 -12.25 2.05 0.73
C ASN A 44 -12.34 0.76 1.57
N LYS A 45 -11.27 -0.04 1.61
CA LYS A 45 -11.12 -1.23 2.46
C LYS A 45 -10.46 -0.94 3.81
N GLY A 46 -9.99 0.28 4.05
CA GLY A 46 -9.39 0.69 5.32
C GLY A 46 -7.87 0.93 5.29
N LEU A 47 -7.27 1.01 4.09
CA LEU A 47 -5.86 1.38 3.95
C LEU A 47 -5.60 2.78 4.55
N ASP A 48 -4.56 2.90 5.35
CA ASP A 48 -4.19 4.17 6.01
C ASP A 48 -3.10 4.94 5.26
N GLY A 49 -2.19 4.26 4.57
CA GLY A 49 -1.05 4.90 3.91
C GLY A 49 -0.41 4.11 2.78
N ILE A 50 0.53 4.76 2.10
CA ILE A 50 1.39 4.14 1.07
C ILE A 50 2.84 4.55 1.29
N GLU A 51 3.77 3.63 1.03
CA GLU A 51 5.20 3.96 1.06
C GLU A 51 5.58 4.80 -0.17
N VAL A 52 6.22 5.94 0.08
CA VAL A 52 6.62 6.91 -0.94
C VAL A 52 8.14 6.97 -1.08
N GLU A 53 8.89 6.87 0.02
CA GLU A 53 10.34 6.74 -0.05
C GLU A 53 10.73 5.27 -0.06
N TYR A 54 11.44 4.86 -1.11
CA TYR A 54 12.02 3.53 -1.21
C TYR A 54 13.26 3.62 -2.11
N PRO A 55 14.36 2.88 -1.84
CA PRO A 55 15.63 3.03 -2.57
C PRO A 55 15.50 2.90 -4.10
N ASP A 56 14.61 2.02 -4.57
CA ASP A 56 14.45 1.74 -5.99
C ASP A 56 13.48 2.69 -6.71
N PHE A 57 12.89 3.66 -6.01
CA PHE A 57 11.92 4.57 -6.61
C PHE A 57 12.59 5.77 -7.26
N THR A 58 12.27 5.99 -8.54
CA THR A 58 12.63 7.22 -9.23
C THR A 58 11.90 8.43 -8.62
N GLN A 59 12.48 9.62 -8.73
CA GLN A 59 11.84 10.86 -8.23
C GLN A 59 10.42 11.06 -8.81
N ARG A 60 10.21 10.70 -10.09
CA ARG A 60 8.89 10.75 -10.72
C ARG A 60 7.89 9.81 -10.04
N ARG A 61 8.33 8.61 -9.66
CA ARG A 61 7.49 7.63 -8.95
C ARG A 61 7.15 8.12 -7.55
N LYS A 62 8.13 8.64 -6.81
CA LYS A 62 7.91 9.24 -5.49
C LYS A 62 6.87 10.37 -5.55
N GLN A 63 7.01 11.29 -6.52
CA GLN A 63 6.05 12.37 -6.75
C GLN A 63 4.65 11.85 -7.04
N LYS A 64 4.51 10.89 -7.96
CA LYS A 64 3.21 10.28 -8.29
C LYS A 64 2.55 9.61 -7.09
N LEU A 65 3.31 8.87 -6.28
CA LEU A 65 2.80 8.24 -5.06
C LEU A 65 2.40 9.31 -4.04
N ALA A 66 3.23 10.33 -3.80
CA ALA A 66 2.89 11.43 -2.90
C ALA A 66 1.60 12.17 -3.33
N GLU A 67 1.41 12.40 -4.63
CA GLU A 67 0.20 12.99 -5.20
C GLU A 67 -1.04 12.11 -4.99
N ASN A 68 -0.90 10.80 -5.22
CA ASN A 68 -1.96 9.84 -4.95
C ASN A 68 -2.33 9.83 -3.47
N ALA A 69 -1.34 9.76 -2.58
CA ALA A 69 -1.55 9.76 -1.13
C ALA A 69 -2.30 11.01 -0.70
N LYS A 70 -1.83 12.19 -1.13
CA LYS A 70 -2.47 13.47 -0.85
C LYS A 70 -3.90 13.54 -1.35
N SER A 71 -4.14 13.16 -2.61
CA SER A 71 -5.45 13.22 -3.25
C SER A 71 -6.46 12.28 -2.61
N LEU A 72 -5.99 11.14 -2.09
CA LEU A 72 -6.80 10.17 -1.38
C LEU A 72 -6.87 10.44 0.13
N GLY A 73 -6.12 11.39 0.68
CA GLY A 73 -6.03 11.58 2.14
C GLY A 73 -5.48 10.33 2.84
N LEU A 74 -4.45 9.72 2.26
CA LEU A 74 -3.65 8.64 2.84
C LEU A 74 -2.37 9.23 3.44
N LEU A 75 -1.84 8.57 4.46
CA LEU A 75 -0.51 8.83 5.02
C LEU A 75 0.57 8.39 4.03
N HIS A 76 1.79 8.91 4.20
CA HIS A 76 2.98 8.40 3.52
C HIS A 76 4.01 7.87 4.51
N SER A 77 4.80 6.88 4.08
CA SER A 77 5.97 6.36 4.79
C SER A 77 7.20 6.35 3.89
N GLY A 78 8.34 5.97 4.46
CA GLY A 78 9.63 5.93 3.80
C GLY A 78 10.67 5.11 4.51
#